data_AF-A0A1N6X9X1-F1
#
_entry.id   AF-A0A1N6X9X1-F1
#
_cell.length_a   1.000
_cell.length_b   1.000
_cell.length_c   1.000
_cell.angle_alpha   90.00
_cell.angle_beta   90.00
_cell.angle_gamma   90.00
#
_symmetry.space_group_name_H-M   'P 1'
#
loop_
_entity.id
_entity.type
_entity.pdbx_description
1 polymer ?
#
loop_
_entity_poly.entity_id
_entity_poly.type
_entity_poly.pdbx_seq_one_letter_code
_entity_poly.pdbx_strand_id
1 'polypeptide(L)'
;MYSYTSPRLAAMLAALLLAGATGAAVAAKGKKPAGLERYGVAVYSDLCLQKDSGEIGGQRVTLHRFAEADSVIYEFTAGALSWPIVANDVNLDAATGAFDFTIAGADNEERTIVGKFSKDGQTLTLEGDYCGGNVRMPMKLSRVRDFGRPLKNCTPCPPMPEVPAQAPGQDSAEAPAA
;
A
#
# COMPACT_ATOMS: atom_id res chain seq x y z
N MET A 1 31.06 -14.35 -65.90
CA MET A 1 30.98 -13.21 -64.95
C MET A 1 29.88 -12.28 -65.43
N TYR A 2 28.67 -12.33 -64.86
CA TYR A 2 27.57 -11.43 -65.22
C TYR A 2 27.39 -10.39 -64.11
N SER A 3 27.64 -9.13 -64.46
CA SER A 3 27.41 -7.97 -63.62
C SER A 3 25.95 -7.52 -63.81
N TYR A 4 25.12 -7.65 -62.79
CA TYR A 4 23.73 -7.19 -62.80
C TYR A 4 23.52 -6.15 -61.70
N THR A 5 23.87 -4.89 -61.98
CA THR A 5 23.38 -3.74 -61.22
C THR A 5 22.29 -3.07 -62.03
N SER A 6 21.06 -3.56 -61.90
CA SER A 6 19.89 -2.93 -62.51
C SER A 6 19.50 -1.68 -61.71
N PRO A 7 19.57 -0.47 -62.27
CA PRO A 7 19.29 0.78 -61.56
C PRO A 7 17.82 0.87 -61.10
N ARG A 8 16.94 0.07 -61.70
CA ARG A 8 15.52 -0.03 -61.33
C ARG A 8 15.30 -0.78 -60.01
N LEU A 9 16.15 -1.76 -59.69
CA LEU A 9 16.08 -2.50 -58.43
C LEU A 9 16.56 -1.62 -57.26
N ALA A 10 17.61 -0.84 -57.49
CA ALA A 10 18.13 0.13 -56.51
C ALA A 10 17.10 1.23 -56.20
N ALA A 11 16.38 1.71 -57.22
CA ALA A 11 15.32 2.71 -57.03
C ALA A 11 14.09 2.16 -56.28
N MET A 12 13.71 0.89 -56.50
CA MET A 12 12.62 0.26 -55.74
C MET A 12 12.98 0.02 -54.26
N LEU A 13 14.21 -0.39 -53.97
CA LEU A 13 14.69 -0.55 -52.59
C LEU A 13 14.77 0.79 -51.84
N ALA A 14 15.16 1.86 -52.51
CA ALA A 14 15.14 3.21 -51.92
C ALA A 14 13.71 3.69 -51.62
N ALA A 15 12.74 3.42 -52.50
CA ALA A 15 11.34 3.81 -52.27
C ALA A 15 10.69 3.05 -51.11
N LEU A 16 11.03 1.78 -50.91
CA LEU A 16 10.55 0.97 -49.78
C LEU A 16 11.17 1.40 -48.43
N LEU A 17 12.38 1.96 -48.43
CA LEU A 17 13.01 2.49 -47.22
C LEU A 17 12.44 3.85 -46.78
N LEU A 18 11.92 4.67 -47.70
CA LEU A 18 11.31 5.96 -47.36
C LEU A 18 9.85 5.85 -46.88
N ALA A 19 9.14 4.77 -47.19
CA ALA A 19 7.74 4.57 -46.77
C ALA A 19 7.58 3.97 -45.35
N GLY A 20 8.68 3.49 -44.72
CA GLY A 20 8.65 2.84 -43.41
C GLY A 20 8.81 3.77 -42.20
N ALA A 21 9.04 5.07 -42.39
CA ALA A 21 9.53 5.96 -41.31
C ALA A 21 8.45 6.75 -40.54
N THR A 22 7.16 6.60 -40.85
CA THR A 22 6.07 7.32 -40.15
C THR A 22 5.33 6.46 -39.11
N GLY A 23 6.08 5.64 -38.39
CA GLY A 23 5.57 4.80 -37.29
C GLY A 23 6.20 5.13 -35.94
N ALA A 24 6.63 6.38 -35.70
CA ALA A 24 7.19 6.79 -34.41
C ALA A 24 6.07 7.21 -33.45
N ALA A 25 5.60 6.21 -32.70
CA ALA A 25 5.25 6.30 -31.29
C ALA A 25 4.54 7.58 -30.82
N VAL A 26 3.21 7.57 -30.85
CA VAL A 26 2.46 8.15 -29.72
C VAL A 26 2.73 7.22 -28.54
N ALA A 27 3.88 7.40 -27.88
CA ALA A 27 4.08 6.85 -26.56
C ALA A 27 2.98 7.48 -25.71
N ALA A 28 1.92 6.72 -25.44
CA ALA A 28 0.98 7.05 -24.39
C ALA A 28 1.85 7.46 -23.20
N LYS A 29 1.64 8.66 -22.65
CA LYS A 29 2.29 9.09 -21.41
C LYS A 29 1.85 8.12 -20.33
N GLY A 30 2.51 6.97 -20.27
CA GLY A 30 2.27 5.93 -19.29
C GLY A 30 2.47 6.59 -17.94
N LYS A 31 1.44 6.55 -17.10
CA LYS A 31 1.59 6.96 -15.71
C LYS A 31 2.78 6.17 -15.17
N LYS A 32 3.84 6.86 -14.76
CA LYS A 32 4.98 6.21 -14.12
C LYS A 32 4.42 5.45 -12.92
N PRO A 33 4.79 4.17 -12.73
CA PRO A 33 4.37 3.41 -11.56
C PRO A 33 4.68 4.21 -10.29
N ALA A 34 3.96 3.96 -9.20
CA ALA A 34 4.09 4.63 -7.91
C ALA A 34 5.44 4.35 -7.19
N GLY A 35 6.55 4.30 -7.91
CA GLY A 35 7.89 4.01 -7.40
C GLY A 35 8.05 2.58 -6.88
N LEU A 36 7.07 1.71 -7.12
CA LEU A 36 7.10 0.32 -6.70
C LEU A 36 7.93 -0.50 -7.68
N GLU A 37 8.85 -1.29 -7.16
CA GLU A 37 9.60 -2.26 -7.95
C GLU A 37 8.65 -3.27 -8.57
N ARG A 38 8.95 -3.69 -9.80
CA ARG A 38 8.12 -4.67 -10.51
C ARG A 38 8.08 -6.02 -9.79
N TYR A 39 9.21 -6.44 -9.22
CA TYR A 39 9.40 -7.72 -8.52
C TYR A 39 10.28 -7.52 -7.28
N GLY A 40 10.16 -8.43 -6.32
CA GLY A 40 10.98 -8.47 -5.11
C GLY A 40 10.17 -8.32 -3.83
N VAL A 41 10.87 -8.07 -2.72
CA VAL A 41 10.26 -7.92 -1.39
C VAL A 41 10.44 -6.49 -0.90
N ALA A 42 9.35 -5.89 -0.43
CA ALA A 42 9.36 -4.57 0.19
C ALA A 42 8.65 -4.63 1.53
N VAL A 43 9.31 -4.11 2.57
CA VAL A 43 8.75 -4.04 3.93
C VAL A 43 8.41 -2.59 4.23
N TYR A 44 7.19 -2.36 4.67
CA TYR A 44 6.68 -1.07 5.13
C TYR A 44 6.32 -1.21 6.60
N SER A 45 6.77 -0.28 7.43
CA SER A 45 6.55 -0.38 8.87
C SER A 45 6.54 0.99 9.52
N ASP A 46 5.70 1.12 10.54
CA ASP A 46 5.76 2.21 11.52
C ASP A 46 5.99 1.68 12.94
N LEU A 47 6.41 0.41 13.07
CA LEU A 47 6.66 -0.23 14.35
C LEU A 47 7.53 0.65 15.24
N CYS A 48 7.16 0.68 16.51
CA CYS A 48 7.76 1.54 17.52
C CYS A 48 7.77 0.84 18.88
N LEU A 49 8.56 1.33 19.81
CA LEU A 49 8.62 0.83 21.18
C LEU A 49 7.79 1.74 22.10
N GLN A 50 6.86 1.16 22.85
CA GLN A 50 6.14 1.88 23.88
C GLN A 50 7.07 2.13 25.06
N LYS A 51 7.20 3.40 25.47
CA LYS A 51 8.20 3.81 26.47
C LYS A 51 7.95 3.21 27.85
N ASP A 52 6.68 3.03 28.20
CA ASP A 52 6.28 2.64 29.55
C ASP A 52 6.22 1.11 29.73
N SER A 53 5.74 0.38 28.72
CA SER A 53 5.63 -1.09 28.77
C SER A 53 6.80 -1.82 28.12
N GLY A 54 7.54 -1.17 27.21
CA GLY A 54 8.52 -1.84 26.35
C GLY A 54 7.89 -2.72 25.26
N GLU A 55 6.57 -2.71 25.12
CA GLU A 55 5.88 -3.45 24.06
C GLU A 55 6.08 -2.79 22.70
N ILE A 56 5.99 -3.58 21.64
CA ILE A 56 6.01 -3.07 20.27
C ILE A 56 4.61 -2.50 19.98
N GLY A 57 4.53 -1.32 19.37
CA GLY A 57 3.31 -0.75 18.81
C GLY A 57 3.40 -0.58 17.29
N GLY A 58 2.28 -0.24 16.65
CA GLY A 58 2.19 -0.01 15.21
C GLY A 58 1.94 -1.29 14.40
N GLN A 59 2.31 -1.25 13.12
CA GLN A 59 2.10 -2.34 12.17
C GLN A 59 3.22 -2.48 11.13
N ARG A 60 3.23 -3.62 10.45
CA ARG A 60 4.18 -3.96 9.38
C ARG A 60 3.45 -4.69 8.26
N VAL A 61 3.71 -4.24 7.03
CA VAL A 61 3.23 -4.84 5.79
C VAL A 61 4.44 -5.27 4.99
N THR A 62 4.54 -6.55 4.68
CA THR A 62 5.57 -7.10 3.80
C THR A 62 4.91 -7.49 2.49
N LEU A 63 5.25 -6.78 1.41
CA LEU A 63 4.78 -7.01 0.06
C LEU A 63 5.80 -7.86 -0.69
N HIS A 64 5.38 -9.02 -1.15
CA HIS A 64 6.13 -9.90 -2.05
C HIS A 64 5.55 -9.75 -3.45
N ARG A 65 6.39 -9.40 -4.42
CA ARG A 65 5.99 -9.22 -5.81
C ARG A 65 6.65 -10.25 -6.70
N PHE A 66 5.85 -11.15 -7.27
CA PHE A 66 6.28 -12.16 -8.22
C PHE A 66 5.82 -11.81 -9.64
N ALA A 67 6.21 -12.62 -10.63
CA ALA A 67 5.78 -12.40 -12.01
C ALA A 67 4.29 -12.71 -12.21
N GLU A 68 3.77 -13.66 -11.42
CA GLU A 68 2.44 -14.23 -11.55
C GLU A 68 1.44 -13.62 -10.58
N ALA A 69 1.87 -13.31 -9.35
CA ALA A 69 1.01 -12.78 -8.30
C ALA A 69 1.79 -11.98 -7.26
N ASP A 70 1.10 -11.07 -6.56
CA ASP A 70 1.61 -10.40 -5.37
C ASP A 70 1.08 -11.15 -4.12
N SER A 71 1.86 -11.15 -3.03
CA SER A 71 1.49 -11.73 -1.73
C SER A 71 1.83 -10.75 -0.61
N VAL A 72 1.04 -10.76 0.46
CA VAL A 72 1.19 -9.84 1.59
C VAL A 72 1.25 -10.62 2.89
N ILE A 73 2.22 -10.26 3.72
CA ILE A 73 2.28 -10.65 5.12
C ILE A 73 2.02 -9.40 5.97
N TYR A 74 1.04 -9.49 6.86
CA TYR A 74 0.63 -8.40 7.73
C TYR A 74 0.83 -8.75 9.20
N GLU A 75 1.39 -7.80 9.95
CA GLU A 75 1.60 -7.87 11.37
C GLU A 75 1.12 -6.57 12.01
N PHE A 76 0.38 -6.64 13.10
CA PHE A 76 -0.11 -5.47 13.82
C PHE A 76 -0.09 -5.71 15.32
N THR A 77 -0.15 -4.62 16.09
CA THR A 77 -0.14 -4.71 17.55
C THR A 77 -1.56 -4.64 18.10
N ALA A 78 -1.93 -5.61 18.93
CA ALA A 78 -3.13 -5.59 19.78
C ALA A 78 -2.76 -6.07 21.20
N GLY A 79 -1.83 -5.35 21.85
CA GLY A 79 -1.11 -5.77 23.06
C GLY A 79 0.31 -6.20 22.70
N ALA A 80 0.47 -7.44 22.23
CA ALA A 80 1.71 -7.90 21.60
C ALA A 80 1.67 -7.71 20.08
N LEU A 81 2.84 -7.77 19.44
CA LEU A 81 2.91 -7.89 17.98
C LEU A 81 2.26 -9.22 17.57
N SER A 82 1.31 -9.17 16.63
CA SER A 82 0.60 -10.34 16.15
C SER A 82 1.55 -11.35 15.52
N TRP A 83 1.12 -12.61 15.48
CA TRP A 83 1.71 -13.57 14.55
C TRP A 83 1.57 -13.05 13.11
N PRO A 84 2.52 -13.34 12.21
CA PRO A 84 2.41 -12.95 10.82
C PRO A 84 1.18 -13.57 10.16
N ILE A 85 0.32 -12.75 9.58
CA ILE A 85 -0.89 -13.17 8.87
C ILE A 85 -0.63 -13.05 7.37
N VAL A 86 -0.85 -14.13 6.64
CA VAL A 86 -0.82 -14.10 5.16
C VAL A 86 -2.18 -13.62 4.67
N ALA A 87 -2.19 -12.62 3.79
CA ALA A 87 -3.44 -12.13 3.20
C ALA A 87 -4.04 -13.16 2.23
N ASN A 88 -5.37 -13.27 2.22
CA ASN A 88 -6.14 -14.12 1.32
C ASN A 88 -6.19 -13.53 -0.09
N ASP A 89 -6.55 -12.25 -0.17
CA ASP A 89 -6.64 -11.49 -1.40
C ASP A 89 -5.70 -10.29 -1.35
N VAL A 90 -5.05 -9.98 -2.47
CA VAL A 90 -4.14 -8.86 -2.61
C VAL A 90 -4.39 -8.17 -3.95
N ASN A 91 -4.77 -6.89 -3.90
CA ASN A 91 -4.95 -6.06 -5.08
C ASN A 91 -3.98 -4.88 -5.05
N LEU A 92 -3.22 -4.70 -6.13
CA LEU A 92 -2.28 -3.60 -6.28
C LEU A 92 -2.38 -2.98 -7.66
N ASP A 93 -2.85 -1.73 -7.72
CA ASP A 93 -2.69 -0.89 -8.90
C ASP A 93 -1.35 -0.15 -8.81
N ALA A 94 -0.32 -0.69 -9.46
CA ALA A 94 1.00 -0.08 -9.47
C ALA A 94 1.05 1.30 -10.16
N ALA A 95 0.06 1.66 -10.99
CA ALA A 95 0.02 2.95 -11.67
C ALA A 95 -0.54 4.06 -10.77
N THR A 96 -1.51 3.75 -9.92
CA THR A 96 -2.12 4.72 -8.99
C THR A 96 -1.58 4.62 -7.56
N GLY A 97 -0.97 3.48 -7.23
CA GLY A 97 -0.56 3.11 -5.88
C GLY A 97 -1.72 2.66 -5.00
N ALA A 98 -2.94 2.52 -5.53
CA ALA A 98 -4.06 1.97 -4.77
C ALA A 98 -3.77 0.50 -4.42
N PHE A 99 -4.05 0.13 -3.18
CA PHE A 99 -3.67 -1.15 -2.62
C PHE A 99 -4.71 -1.59 -1.61
N ASP A 100 -5.11 -2.85 -1.65
CA ASP A 100 -5.93 -3.44 -0.62
C ASP A 100 -5.58 -4.93 -0.47
N PHE A 101 -5.82 -5.45 0.73
CA PHE A 101 -5.65 -6.85 1.01
C PHE A 101 -6.59 -7.32 2.10
N THR A 102 -7.00 -8.58 2.05
CA THR A 102 -7.93 -9.17 3.01
C THR A 102 -7.19 -10.13 3.94
N ILE A 103 -7.41 -10.00 5.24
CA ILE A 103 -6.89 -10.92 6.27
C ILE A 103 -8.04 -11.63 6.98
N ALA A 104 -7.78 -12.82 7.48
CA ALA A 104 -8.63 -13.43 8.51
C ALA A 104 -8.19 -12.93 9.89
N GLY A 105 -9.11 -12.33 10.64
CA GLY A 105 -8.90 -11.93 12.03
C GLY A 105 -8.76 -13.14 12.96
N ALA A 106 -8.43 -12.90 14.22
CA ALA A 106 -8.32 -13.97 15.23
C ALA A 106 -9.66 -14.67 15.51
N ASP A 107 -10.77 -14.00 15.20
CA ASP A 107 -12.15 -14.48 15.19
C ASP A 107 -12.52 -15.27 13.93
N ASN A 108 -11.60 -15.41 12.97
CA ASN A 108 -11.81 -15.89 11.61
C ASN A 108 -12.76 -15.00 10.77
N GLU A 109 -13.02 -13.76 11.20
CA GLU A 109 -13.74 -12.81 10.38
C GLU A 109 -12.80 -12.15 9.38
N GLU A 110 -13.21 -12.06 8.13
CA GLU A 110 -12.42 -11.41 7.09
C GLU A 110 -12.49 -9.89 7.22
N ARG A 111 -11.32 -9.26 7.07
CA ARG A 111 -11.16 -7.81 7.15
C ARG A 111 -10.31 -7.35 5.99
N THR A 112 -10.88 -6.49 5.14
CA THR A 112 -10.14 -5.83 4.07
C THR A 112 -9.47 -4.56 4.60
N ILE A 113 -8.16 -4.48 4.40
CA ILE A 113 -7.34 -3.34 4.75
C ILE A 113 -7.02 -2.60 3.46
N VAL A 114 -7.43 -1.33 3.41
CA VAL A 114 -7.21 -0.46 2.25
C VAL A 114 -6.01 0.43 2.52
N GLY A 115 -5.25 0.74 1.48
CA GLY A 115 -4.09 1.61 1.56
C GLY A 115 -3.69 2.23 0.23
N LYS A 116 -2.66 3.09 0.32
CA LYS A 116 -2.12 3.80 -0.82
C LYS A 116 -0.63 4.02 -0.70
N PHE A 117 0.11 3.59 -1.72
CA PHE A 117 1.52 3.87 -1.86
C PHE A 117 1.75 5.31 -2.32
N SER A 118 2.79 5.95 -1.76
CA SER A 118 3.29 7.23 -2.29
C SER A 118 3.87 7.04 -3.70
N LYS A 119 3.89 8.12 -4.49
CA LYS A 119 4.39 8.07 -5.88
C LYS A 119 5.85 7.61 -6.03
N ASP A 120 6.64 7.73 -4.96
CA ASP A 120 8.04 7.30 -4.90
C ASP A 120 8.23 5.92 -4.25
N GLY A 121 7.13 5.26 -3.87
CA GLY A 121 7.13 3.93 -3.26
C GLY A 121 7.76 3.86 -1.87
N GLN A 122 8.06 5.00 -1.22
CA GLN A 122 8.73 5.04 0.08
C GLN A 122 7.75 5.00 1.26
N THR A 123 6.48 5.24 1.03
CA THR A 123 5.44 5.25 2.06
C THR A 123 4.25 4.42 1.62
N LEU A 124 3.66 3.69 2.56
CA LEU A 124 2.33 3.11 2.47
C LEU A 124 1.44 3.76 3.54
N THR A 125 0.35 4.39 3.15
CA THR A 125 -0.66 4.88 4.10
C THR A 125 -1.84 3.93 4.09
N LEU A 126 -2.21 3.37 5.24
CA LEU A 126 -3.42 2.55 5.37
C LEU A 126 -4.61 3.42 5.79
N GLU A 127 -5.80 3.04 5.37
CA GLU A 127 -7.06 3.56 5.89
C GLU A 127 -7.33 3.00 7.29
N GLY A 128 -8.12 3.73 8.07
CA GLY A 128 -8.29 3.50 9.50
C GLY A 128 -7.42 4.46 10.32
N ASP A 129 -7.60 4.39 11.63
CA ASP A 129 -7.10 5.43 12.53
C ASP A 129 -6.35 4.88 13.73
N TYR A 130 -5.24 5.54 14.05
CA TYR A 130 -4.73 5.51 15.42
C TYR A 130 -5.44 6.58 16.25
N CYS A 131 -5.56 6.34 17.56
CA CYS A 131 -6.05 7.33 18.51
C CYS A 131 -7.46 7.89 18.19
N GLY A 132 -8.38 7.03 17.72
CA GLY A 132 -9.79 7.38 17.52
C GLY A 132 -10.07 8.38 16.39
N GLY A 133 -9.31 8.34 15.29
CA GLY A 133 -9.58 9.23 14.15
C GLY A 133 -8.68 10.46 14.07
N ASN A 134 -7.62 10.53 14.89
CA ASN A 134 -6.82 11.74 14.89
C ASN A 134 -6.02 11.89 13.59
N VAL A 135 -6.43 12.84 12.75
CA VAL A 135 -5.79 13.14 11.46
C VAL A 135 -4.29 13.47 11.55
N ARG A 136 -3.78 13.84 12.72
CA ARG A 136 -2.34 14.08 12.96
C ARG A 136 -1.54 12.79 13.14
N MET A 137 -2.23 11.66 13.30
CA MET A 137 -1.67 10.33 13.55
C MET A 137 -2.17 9.32 12.49
N PRO A 138 -1.93 9.56 11.19
CA PRO A 138 -2.32 8.61 10.16
C PRO A 138 -1.51 7.32 10.28
N MET A 139 -2.08 6.20 9.85
CA MET A 139 -1.40 4.91 9.73
C MET A 139 -0.40 4.92 8.56
N LYS A 140 0.69 5.67 8.73
CA LYS A 140 1.69 5.95 7.70
C LYS A 140 2.95 5.11 7.92
N LEU A 141 3.09 4.06 7.13
CA LEU A 141 4.20 3.13 7.18
C LEU A 141 5.31 3.58 6.25
N SER A 142 6.54 3.63 6.76
CA SER A 142 7.71 3.97 5.95
C SER A 142 8.37 2.71 5.43
N ARG A 143 8.92 2.76 4.22
CA ARG A 143 9.69 1.65 3.68
C ARG A 143 10.95 1.42 4.49
N VAL A 144 11.12 0.18 4.95
CA VAL A 144 12.28 -0.26 5.71
C VAL A 144 13.44 -0.51 4.74
N ARG A 145 14.59 0.10 5.05
CA ARG A 145 15.85 -0.06 4.30
C ARG A 145 16.97 -0.61 5.15
N ASP A 146 16.97 -0.25 6.43
CA ASP A 146 17.84 -0.79 7.45
C ASP A 146 16.99 -1.65 8.40
N PHE A 147 17.21 -2.96 8.39
CA PHE A 147 16.50 -3.92 9.24
C PHE A 147 17.17 -4.11 10.61
N GLY A 148 18.39 -3.58 10.80
CA GLY A 148 19.12 -3.64 12.06
C GLY A 148 18.90 -2.43 12.95
N ARG A 149 18.28 -1.35 12.44
CA ARG A 149 18.03 -0.15 13.24
C ARG A 149 17.12 -0.46 14.44
N PRO A 150 17.38 0.15 15.61
CA PRO A 150 16.47 0.06 16.73
C PRO A 150 15.13 0.72 16.42
N LEU A 151 14.06 0.22 17.04
CA LEU A 151 12.74 0.84 16.98
C LEU A 151 12.80 2.22 17.67
N LYS A 152 12.12 3.19 17.05
CA LYS A 152 11.89 4.50 17.68
C LYS A 152 10.82 4.36 18.76
N ASN A 153 10.79 5.30 19.71
CA ASN A 153 9.67 5.36 20.66
C ASN A 153 8.36 5.68 19.94
N CYS A 154 7.27 5.07 20.40
CA CYS A 154 5.93 5.39 19.91
C CYS A 154 5.55 6.83 20.28
N THR A 155 4.89 7.52 19.36
CA THR A 155 4.28 8.82 19.63
C THR A 155 3.00 8.58 20.43
N PRO A 156 2.87 9.13 21.65
CA PRO A 156 1.66 8.98 22.43
C PRO A 156 0.44 9.54 21.70
N CYS A 157 -0.71 8.89 21.86
CA CYS A 157 -1.96 9.50 21.44
C CYS A 157 -2.16 10.82 22.18
N PRO A 158 -2.50 11.91 21.47
CA PRO A 158 -2.85 13.16 22.15
C PRO A 158 -4.06 12.93 23.05
N PRO A 159 -4.19 13.69 24.16
CA PRO A 159 -5.35 13.58 25.02
C PRO A 159 -6.62 13.83 24.21
N MET A 160 -7.55 12.88 24.27
CA MET A 160 -8.89 13.06 23.71
C MET A 160 -9.58 14.18 24.49
N PRO A 161 -10.33 15.09 23.84
CA PRO A 161 -11.21 16.01 24.56
C PRO A 161 -12.15 15.17 25.43
N GLU A 162 -12.29 15.52 26.71
CA GLU A 162 -13.28 14.89 27.58
C GLU A 162 -14.65 15.07 26.93
N VAL A 163 -15.27 13.96 26.51
CA VAL A 163 -16.70 13.97 26.18
C VAL A 163 -17.41 14.32 27.48
N PRO A 164 -18.19 15.41 27.55
CA PRO A 164 -18.93 15.74 28.77
C PRO A 164 -19.75 14.52 29.18
N ALA A 165 -19.56 14.07 30.42
CA ALA A 165 -20.32 12.95 30.97
C ALA A 165 -21.81 13.21 30.72
N GLN A 166 -22.48 12.31 30.00
CA GLN A 166 -23.93 12.32 29.95
C GLN A 166 -24.42 12.18 31.38
N ALA A 167 -25.20 13.17 31.83
CA ALA A 167 -25.79 13.16 33.16
C ALA A 167 -26.60 11.87 33.34
N PRO A 168 -26.46 11.16 34.47
CA PRO A 168 -27.22 9.94 34.70
C PRO A 168 -28.68 10.31 34.95
N GLY A 169 -29.56 9.79 34.11
CA GLY A 169 -30.99 9.65 34.41
C GLY A 169 -31.92 10.29 33.40
N GLN A 170 -32.43 9.48 32.46
CA GLN A 170 -33.84 9.42 32.08
C GLN A 170 -34.20 8.00 31.63
N ASP A 171 -33.94 7.00 32.48
CA ASP A 171 -34.83 5.85 32.54
C ASP A 171 -36.02 6.30 33.41
N SER A 172 -37.16 6.61 32.78
CA SER A 172 -38.51 6.55 33.35
C SER A 172 -39.53 7.18 32.39
N ALA A 173 -40.19 6.36 31.59
CA ALA A 173 -41.62 6.51 31.28
C ALA A 173 -42.14 5.21 30.68
N GLU A 174 -42.42 4.28 31.58
CA GLU A 174 -43.44 3.24 31.44
C GLU A 174 -44.71 3.85 30.83
N ALA A 175 -45.13 3.38 29.66
CA ALA A 175 -46.40 3.76 29.06
C ALA A 175 -47.52 2.97 29.76
N PRO A 176 -48.55 3.62 30.32
CA PRO A 176 -49.72 2.88 30.76
C PRO A 176 -50.60 2.55 29.55
N ALA A 177 -51.10 1.31 29.55
CA ALA A 177 -52.13 0.86 28.63
C ALA A 177 -53.45 1.62 28.85
N ALA A 178 -54.11 1.99 27.76
CA ALA A 178 -55.55 2.16 27.64
C ALA A 178 -55.97 1.96 26.17
#